data_AF-A0AA40KH40-F1
#
_entry.id   AF-A0AA40KH40-F1
#
_cell.length_a   1.000
_cell.length_b   1.000
_cell.length_c   1.000
_cell.angle_alpha   90.00
_cell.angle_beta   90.00
_cell.angle_gamma   90.00
#
_symmetry.space_group_name_H-M   'P 1'
#
loop_
_entity.id
_entity.type
_entity.pdbx_description
1 polymer ?
#
loop_
_entity_poly.entity_id
_entity_poly.type
_entity_poly.pdbx_seq_one_letter_code
_entity_poly.pdbx_strand_id
1 'polypeptide(L)'
;MDNTGSPRSMAIFELLDYIVNEPPPKLPAGIFSDAFTDFVDRCLKKNPAERADLKTLINHEWIKKAESENVDIAGWICLTMNLQPTTPIRTYNPEQMSLLHT
;
A
#
# COMPACT_ATOMS: atom_id res chain seq x y z
N MET A 1 -15.12 10.12 -25.44
CA MET A 1 -14.09 9.24 -26.03
C MET A 1 -12.78 9.99 -25.97
N ASP A 2 -11.98 9.72 -24.95
CA ASP A 2 -10.55 9.98 -24.87
C ASP A 2 -10.03 8.73 -24.14
N ASN A 3 -9.36 7.89 -24.92
CA ASN A 3 -8.74 6.64 -24.55
C ASN A 3 -7.33 6.73 -25.13
N THR A 4 -6.38 7.28 -24.38
CA THR A 4 -4.94 7.08 -24.61
C THR A 4 -4.19 7.21 -23.28
N GLY A 5 -4.11 6.10 -22.55
CA GLY A 5 -3.28 5.95 -21.35
C GLY A 5 -1.79 5.85 -21.65
N SER A 6 -1.21 6.87 -22.27
CA SER A 6 0.23 7.11 -22.21
C SER A 6 0.50 8.06 -21.06
N PRO A 7 1.40 7.75 -20.09
CA PRO A 7 1.78 8.75 -19.12
C PRO A 7 2.34 9.94 -19.89
N ARG A 8 1.71 11.12 -19.76
CA ARG A 8 2.32 12.36 -20.24
C ARG A 8 3.65 12.45 -19.52
N SER A 9 4.76 12.31 -20.25
CA SER A 9 6.08 12.54 -19.70
C SER A 9 6.15 14.04 -19.39
N MET A 10 5.88 14.39 -18.13
CA MET A 10 5.98 15.76 -17.64
C MET A 10 7.45 16.08 -17.38
N ALA A 11 7.87 17.31 -17.68
CA ALA A 11 9.15 17.80 -17.22
C ALA A 11 9.17 17.89 -15.68
N ILE A 12 10.36 17.86 -15.07
CA ILE A 12 10.49 17.83 -13.60
C ILE A 12 9.79 19.02 -12.92
N PHE A 13 9.90 20.22 -13.49
CA PHE A 13 9.25 21.41 -12.93
C PHE A 13 7.73 21.37 -13.09
N GLU A 14 7.22 20.84 -14.20
CA GLU A 14 5.79 20.65 -14.41
C GLU A 14 5.21 19.63 -13.42
N LEU A 15 5.95 18.55 -13.13
CA LEU A 15 5.54 17.57 -12.14
C LEU A 15 5.49 18.16 -10.72
N LEU A 16 6.49 18.96 -10.33
CA LEU A 16 6.49 19.63 -9.04
C LEU A 16 5.32 20.61 -8.91
N ASP A 17 5.08 21.41 -9.95
CA ASP A 17 3.95 22.33 -10.00
C ASP A 17 2.62 21.58 -9.88
N TYR A 18 2.47 20.46 -10.61
CA TYR A 18 1.30 19.59 -10.53
C TYR A 18 1.08 19.07 -9.10
N ILE A 19 2.12 18.54 -8.44
CA ILE A 19 2.02 18.06 -7.05
C ILE A 19 1.58 19.19 -6.11
N VAL A 20 2.09 20.41 -6.31
CA VAL A 20 1.84 21.57 -5.45
C VAL A 20 0.49 22.22 -5.72
N ASN A 21 -0.04 22.17 -6.94
CA ASN A 21 -1.22 22.96 -7.33
C ASN A 21 -2.46 22.11 -7.64
N GLU A 22 -2.29 20.92 -8.20
CA GLU A 22 -3.42 20.06 -8.57
C GLU A 22 -3.94 19.24 -7.37
N PRO A 23 -5.17 18.66 -7.50
CA PRO A 23 -5.68 17.71 -6.51
C PRO A 23 -4.77 16.47 -6.36
N PRO A 24 -4.70 15.87 -5.17
CA PRO A 24 -3.93 14.64 -4.99
C PRO A 24 -4.48 13.51 -5.86
N PRO A 25 -3.62 12.60 -6.33
CA PRO A 25 -4.07 11.44 -7.08
C PRO A 25 -4.95 10.54 -6.21
N LYS A 26 -5.88 9.82 -6.84
CA LYS A 26 -6.80 8.89 -6.19
C LYS A 26 -6.70 7.51 -6.84
N LEU A 27 -7.01 6.47 -6.06
CA LEU A 27 -7.18 5.13 -6.62
C LEU A 27 -8.43 5.08 -7.52
N PRO A 28 -8.42 4.28 -8.59
CA PRO A 28 -9.58 4.08 -9.45
C PRO A 28 -10.70 3.36 -8.68
N ALA A 29 -11.93 3.88 -8.83
CA ALA A 29 -13.10 3.32 -8.18
C ALA A 29 -13.42 1.90 -8.69
N GLY A 30 -13.85 1.02 -7.79
CA GLY A 30 -14.30 -0.34 -8.12
C GLY A 30 -13.19 -1.36 -8.39
N ILE A 31 -11.91 -0.97 -8.35
CA ILE A 31 -10.77 -1.89 -8.47
C ILE A 31 -10.24 -2.31 -7.10
N PHE A 32 -10.23 -1.37 -6.15
CA PHE A 32 -9.72 -1.54 -4.80
C PHE A 32 -10.85 -1.51 -3.77
N SER A 33 -10.59 -2.04 -2.57
CA SER A 33 -11.55 -1.93 -1.48
C SER A 33 -11.72 -0.48 -1.03
N ASP A 34 -12.91 -0.15 -0.51
CA ASP A 34 -13.19 1.18 0.03
C ASP A 34 -12.24 1.54 1.17
N ALA A 35 -11.95 0.56 2.06
CA ALA A 35 -10.99 0.71 3.14
C ALA A 35 -9.57 1.04 2.65
N PHE A 36 -9.11 0.44 1.54
CA PHE A 36 -7.81 0.75 0.98
C PHE A 36 -7.80 2.14 0.32
N THR A 37 -8.88 2.47 -0.38
CA THR A 37 -9.08 3.79 -1.00
C THR A 37 -9.06 4.90 0.06
N ASP A 38 -9.79 4.72 1.17
CA ASP A 38 -9.80 5.68 2.28
C ASP A 38 -8.41 5.80 2.94
N PHE A 39 -7.71 4.69 3.15
CA PHE A 39 -6.35 4.70 3.70
C PHE A 39 -5.39 5.55 2.85
N VAL A 40 -5.40 5.35 1.53
CA VAL A 40 -4.55 6.12 0.60
C VAL A 40 -4.96 7.59 0.54
N ASP A 41 -6.28 7.88 0.50
CA ASP A 41 -6.80 9.25 0.50
C ASP A 41 -6.39 10.04 1.76
N ARG A 42 -6.30 9.38 2.92
CA ARG A 42 -5.79 9.97 4.18
C ARG A 42 -4.29 10.27 4.13
N CYS A 43 -3.50 9.43 3.46
CA CYS A 43 -2.06 9.65 3.27
C CYS A 43 -1.77 10.82 2.33
N LEU A 44 -2.63 11.04 1.33
CA LEU A 44 -2.41 12.00 0.25
C LEU A 44 -3.09 13.36 0.49
N LYS A 45 -3.61 13.63 1.70
CA LYS A 45 -4.11 14.96 2.05
C LYS A 45 -3.01 16.01 1.86
N LYS A 46 -3.35 17.04 1.09
CA LYS A 46 -2.45 18.12 0.70
C LYS A 46 -2.14 19.04 1.88
N ASN A 47 -3.17 19.38 2.66
CA ASN A 47 -3.01 20.07 3.93
C ASN A 47 -2.36 19.13 4.95
N PRO A 48 -1.14 19.42 5.45
CA PRO A 48 -0.46 18.56 6.42
C PRO A 48 -1.23 18.38 7.73
N ALA A 49 -2.04 19.38 8.14
CA ALA A 49 -2.85 19.29 9.36
C ALA A 49 -4.04 18.30 9.22
N GLU A 50 -4.47 18.03 7.98
CA GLU A 50 -5.53 17.06 7.68
C GLU A 50 -4.98 15.67 7.32
N ARG A 51 -3.68 15.57 7.04
CA ARG A 51 -3.01 14.31 6.72
C ARG A 51 -2.94 13.45 7.98
N ALA A 52 -3.39 12.21 7.85
CA ALA A 52 -3.38 11.29 8.98
C ALA A 52 -1.95 11.04 9.48
N ASP A 53 -1.76 11.09 10.80
CA ASP A 53 -0.50 10.74 11.45
C ASP A 53 -0.32 9.22 11.55
N LEU A 54 0.89 8.79 11.92
CA LEU A 54 1.20 7.35 12.02
C LEU A 54 0.30 6.63 13.04
N LYS A 55 -0.07 7.30 14.14
CA LYS A 55 -0.94 6.74 15.17
C LYS A 55 -2.35 6.47 14.63
N THR A 56 -2.86 7.35 13.76
CA THR A 56 -4.13 7.17 13.09
C THR A 56 -4.02 6.06 12.04
N LEU A 57 -2.96 6.07 11.22
CA LEU A 57 -2.77 5.12 10.12
C LEU A 57 -2.60 3.67 10.61
N ILE A 58 -1.84 3.43 11.68
CA ILE A 58 -1.64 2.07 12.21
C ILE A 58 -2.91 1.46 12.79
N ASN A 59 -3.87 2.30 13.18
CA ASN A 59 -5.17 1.88 13.69
C ASN A 59 -6.27 1.87 12.62
N HIS A 60 -5.92 2.16 11.36
CA HIS A 60 -6.87 2.13 10.25
C HIS A 60 -7.35 0.70 9.97
N GLU A 61 -8.62 0.54 9.63
CA GLU A 61 -9.23 -0.78 9.39
C GLU A 61 -8.49 -1.61 8.33
N TRP A 62 -8.00 -0.96 7.26
CA TRP A 62 -7.22 -1.62 6.23
C TRP A 62 -5.91 -2.24 6.77
N ILE A 63 -5.20 -1.52 7.65
CA ILE A 63 -3.97 -2.03 8.28
C ILE A 63 -4.30 -3.14 9.28
N LYS A 64 -5.32 -2.95 10.12
CA LYS A 64 -5.77 -3.96 11.10
C LYS A 64 -6.18 -5.26 10.43
N LYS A 65 -6.84 -5.17 9.26
CA LYS A 65 -7.17 -6.34 8.44
C LYS A 65 -5.91 -7.02 7.91
N ALA A 66 -4.98 -6.26 7.32
CA ALA A 66 -3.72 -6.78 6.80
C ALA A 66 -2.86 -7.47 7.88
N GLU A 67 -2.85 -6.97 9.12
CA GLU A 67 -2.16 -7.61 10.26
C GLU A 67 -2.68 -9.02 10.57
N SER A 68 -3.94 -9.31 10.26
CA SER A 68 -4.59 -10.60 10.50
C SER A 68 -4.57 -11.53 9.28
N GLU A 69 -4.17 -11.03 8.11
CA GLU A 69 -4.15 -11.80 6.88
C GLU A 69 -2.89 -12.67 6.78
N ASN A 70 -3.07 -13.95 6.50
CA ASN A 70 -1.97 -14.87 6.26
C ASN A 70 -1.53 -14.78 4.78
N VAL A 71 -0.64 -13.83 4.47
CA VAL A 71 -0.12 -13.61 3.11
C VAL A 71 1.33 -14.07 3.01
N ASP A 72 1.62 -14.96 2.06
CA ASP A 72 2.98 -15.39 1.74
C ASP A 72 3.70 -14.37 0.84
N ILE A 73 4.21 -13.31 1.47
CA ILE A 73 4.96 -12.26 0.77
C ILE A 73 6.26 -12.82 0.18
N ALA A 74 6.94 -13.74 0.87
CA ALA A 74 8.21 -14.30 0.39
C ALA A 74 8.01 -15.14 -0.87
N GLY A 75 6.98 -16.00 -0.90
CA GLY A 75 6.60 -16.76 -2.09
C GLY A 75 6.16 -15.86 -3.23
N TRP A 76 5.36 -14.84 -2.95
CA TRP A 76 4.95 -13.86 -3.97
C TRP A 76 6.15 -13.13 -4.60
N ILE A 77 7.15 -12.72 -3.79
CA ILE A 77 8.38 -12.10 -4.30
C ILE A 77 9.14 -13.08 -5.20
N CYS A 78 9.33 -14.33 -4.76
CA CYS A 78 10.05 -15.32 -5.55
C CYS A 78 9.38 -15.57 -6.91
N LEU A 79 8.06 -15.69 -6.92
CA LEU A 79 7.28 -15.85 -8.15
C LEU A 79 7.41 -14.62 -9.06
N THR A 80 7.23 -13.42 -8.51
CA THR A 80 7.23 -12.16 -9.25
C THR A 80 8.61 -11.84 -9.84
N MET A 81 9.68 -12.20 -9.14
CA MET A 81 11.06 -11.93 -9.53
C MET A 81 11.76 -13.14 -10.18
N ASN A 82 11.04 -14.24 -10.45
CA ASN A 82 11.58 -15.49 -11.00
C ASN A 82 12.77 -16.06 -10.20
N LEU A 83 12.71 -15.97 -8.87
CA LEU A 83 13.73 -16.51 -7.97
C LEU A 83 13.42 -17.95 -7.56
N GLN A 84 14.47 -18.72 -7.27
CA GLN A 84 14.32 -20.02 -6.61
C GLN A 84 14.20 -19.81 -5.09
N PRO A 85 13.22 -20.42 -4.40
CA PRO A 85 13.09 -20.26 -2.95
C PRO A 85 14.33 -20.82 -2.23
N THR A 86 15.10 -19.97 -1.56
CA THR A 86 16.33 -20.35 -0.87
C THR A 86 16.12 -20.72 0.60
N THR A 87 14.91 -20.54 1.15
CA THR A 87 14.58 -20.86 2.55
C THR A 87 13.24 -21.58 2.61
N PRO A 88 13.08 -22.62 3.45
CA PRO A 88 11.77 -23.25 3.66
C PRO A 88 10.75 -22.20 4.12
N ILE A 89 9.60 -22.17 3.44
CA ILE A 89 8.49 -21.27 3.73
C ILE A 89 8.12 -21.48 5.20
N ARG A 90 8.17 -20.41 6.01
CA ARG A 90 7.67 -20.45 7.39
C ARG A 90 6.17 -20.69 7.31
N THR A 91 5.76 -21.96 7.38
CA THR A 91 4.37 -22.31 7.65
C THR A 91 4.05 -21.71 9.02
N TYR A 92 3.13 -20.75 9.06
CA TYR A 92 2.63 -20.20 10.31
C TYR A 92 2.04 -21.36 11.14
N ASN A 93 2.76 -21.77 12.18
CA ASN A 93 2.25 -22.67 13.21
C ASN A 93 1.92 -21.83 14.45
N PRO A 94 0.63 -21.65 14.79
CA PRO A 94 0.24 -20.83 15.95
C PRO A 94 0.79 -21.36 17.28
N GLU A 95 1.17 -22.65 17.39
CA GLU A 95 1.75 -23.20 18.63
C GLU A 95 3.19 -22.73 18.91
N GLN A 96 3.97 -22.38 17.88
CA GLN A 96 5.38 -22.00 18.03
C GLN A 96 5.61 -20.55 18.48
N MET A 97 4.57 -19.71 18.51
CA MET A 97 4.67 -18.34 19.01
C MET A 97 4.66 -18.23 20.54
N SER A 98 4.27 -19.30 21.25
CA SER A 98 4.31 -19.34 22.72
C SER A 98 5.74 -19.41 23.29
N LEU A 99 6.73 -19.81 22.48
CA LEU A 99 8.11 -20.05 22.92
C LEU A 99 9.04 -18.83 22.76
N LEU A 100 8.57 -17.72 22.18
CA LEU A 100 9.38 -16.51 21.96
C LEU A 100 9.22 -15.44 23.06
N HIS A 101 8.45 -15.75 24.12
CA HIS A 101 8.18 -14.85 25.25
C HIS A 101 8.72 -15.36 26.59
N THR A 102 9.81 -16.12 26.60
CA THR A 102 10.65 -16.34 27.80
C THR A 102 11.99 -15.65 27.61
#